data_AF-A0A2D9IVF6-F1
#
_entry.id   AF-A0A2D9IVF6-F1
#
_cell.length_a   1.000
_cell.length_b   1.000
_cell.length_c   1.000
_cell.angle_alpha   90.00
_cell.angle_beta   90.00
_cell.angle_gamma   90.00
#
_symmetry.space_group_name_H-M   'P 1'
#
loop_
_entity.id
_entity.type
_entity.pdbx_description
1 polymer ?
#
loop_
_entity_poly.entity_id
_entity_poly.type
_entity_poly.pdbx_seq_one_letter_code
_entity_poly.pdbx_strand_id
1 'polypeptide(L)'
;MSVWSRIAESIPKFLFFPITPFYWGIVFWRNVFYNFGFFITRKAPSRIISVGNITAGGTGKTPAVIYLAELLKKNHKIAVVSRGYGRKTAGTQLVTDGSIPPNDWRNYGDEPTQIGLKLNGVPVVVDSNRYRGALYAIKKFNSDIIILDDAFQHRALERDLDLVLLNSQAPSKSYKLIPN
;
A
#
# COMPACT_ATOMS: atom_id res chain seq x y z
N MET A 1 -26.19 -1.69 14.18
CA MET A 1 -25.85 -2.75 13.20
C MET A 1 -26.60 -2.44 11.91
N SER A 2 -25.90 -2.10 10.82
CA SER A 2 -26.52 -1.64 9.58
C SER A 2 -27.18 -2.80 8.83
N VAL A 3 -28.26 -2.52 8.08
CA VAL A 3 -29.01 -3.49 7.25
C VAL A 3 -28.08 -4.27 6.30
N TRP A 4 -26.97 -3.65 5.89
CA TRP A 4 -25.90 -4.26 5.08
C TRP A 4 -25.20 -5.44 5.76
N SER A 5 -25.05 -5.42 7.08
CA SER A 5 -24.41 -6.53 7.83
C SER A 5 -25.23 -7.82 7.80
N ARG A 6 -26.57 -7.75 7.72
CA ARG A 6 -27.45 -8.93 7.65
C ARG A 6 -27.47 -9.57 6.26
N ILE A 7 -27.31 -8.78 5.20
CA ILE A 7 -27.35 -9.27 3.81
C ILE A 7 -26.05 -10.00 3.45
N ALA A 8 -24.91 -9.54 3.97
CA ALA A 8 -23.62 -10.22 3.78
C ALA A 8 -23.55 -11.58 4.49
N GLU A 9 -24.26 -11.75 5.60
CA GLU A 9 -24.32 -13.01 6.35
C GLU A 9 -25.22 -14.08 5.70
N SER A 10 -26.09 -13.71 4.75
CA SER A 10 -27.07 -14.61 4.12
C SER A 10 -26.61 -15.20 2.77
N ILE A 11 -25.43 -14.88 2.27
CA ILE A 11 -24.92 -15.51 1.04
C ILE A 11 -24.34 -16.88 1.41
N PRO A 12 -24.88 -18.00 0.88
CA PRO A 12 -24.37 -19.32 1.24
C PRO A 12 -22.92 -19.46 0.74
N LYS A 13 -21.99 -19.63 1.68
CA LYS A 13 -20.54 -19.82 1.45
C LYS A 13 -20.19 -20.86 0.38
N PHE A 14 -21.13 -21.77 0.11
CA PHE A 14 -21.05 -22.77 -0.95
C PHE A 14 -20.88 -22.15 -2.35
N LEU A 15 -21.41 -20.95 -2.60
CA LEU A 15 -21.34 -20.29 -3.91
C LEU A 15 -19.91 -19.85 -4.28
N PHE A 16 -19.07 -19.52 -3.29
CA PHE A 16 -17.68 -19.09 -3.51
C PHE A 16 -16.66 -20.24 -3.45
N PHE A 17 -17.06 -21.41 -2.95
CA PHE A 17 -16.19 -22.56 -2.76
C PHE A 17 -15.38 -23.00 -4.00
N PRO A 18 -15.91 -23.00 -5.25
CA PRO A 18 -15.09 -23.35 -6.42
C PRO A 18 -14.14 -22.22 -6.86
N ILE A 19 -14.42 -20.97 -6.50
CA ILE A 19 -13.60 -19.80 -6.88
C ILE A 19 -12.38 -19.68 -5.95
N THR A 20 -12.51 -20.05 -4.69
CA THR A 20 -11.43 -20.00 -3.69
C THR A 20 -10.17 -20.79 -4.07
N PRO A 21 -10.21 -22.07 -4.45
CA PRO A 21 -9.01 -22.83 -4.83
C PRO A 21 -8.39 -22.31 -6.13
N PHE A 22 -9.19 -21.79 -7.06
CA PHE A 22 -8.69 -21.17 -8.28
C PHE A 22 -7.94 -19.87 -7.99
N TYR A 23 -8.51 -18.99 -7.18
CA TYR A 23 -7.82 -17.78 -6.71
C TYR A 23 -6.55 -18.12 -5.93
N TRP A 24 -6.61 -19.13 -5.06
CA TRP A 24 -5.45 -19.63 -4.33
C TRP A 24 -4.35 -20.10 -5.28
N GLY A 25 -4.70 -20.89 -6.30
CA GLY A 25 -3.76 -21.35 -7.32
C GLY A 25 -3.08 -20.19 -8.04
N ILE A 26 -3.83 -19.17 -8.47
CA ILE A 26 -3.26 -17.98 -9.12
C ILE A 26 -2.29 -17.25 -8.19
N VAL A 27 -2.68 -17.00 -6.93
CA VAL A 27 -1.82 -16.31 -5.97
C VAL A 27 -0.57 -17.14 -5.64
N PHE A 28 -0.72 -18.45 -5.48
CA PHE A 28 0.37 -19.38 -5.23
C PHE A 28 1.37 -19.36 -6.38
N TRP A 29 0.92 -19.61 -7.61
CA TRP A 29 1.80 -19.60 -8.79
C TRP A 29 2.43 -18.23 -9.03
N ARG A 30 1.70 -17.14 -8.83
CA ARG A 30 2.28 -15.78 -8.89
C ARG A 30 3.43 -15.62 -7.89
N ASN A 31 3.24 -16.06 -6.65
CA ASN A 31 4.27 -15.96 -5.62
C ASN A 31 5.47 -16.86 -5.92
N VAL A 32 5.22 -18.07 -6.44
CA VAL A 32 6.24 -19.00 -6.92
C VAL A 32 7.08 -18.35 -8.02
N PHE A 33 6.47 -17.77 -9.05
CA PHE A 33 7.19 -17.10 -10.13
C PHE A 33 8.01 -15.89 -9.67
N TYR A 34 7.52 -15.11 -8.71
CA TYR A 34 8.35 -14.07 -8.10
C TYR A 34 9.51 -14.64 -7.26
N ASN A 35 9.33 -15.77 -6.58
CA ASN A 35 10.39 -16.42 -5.81
C ASN A 35 11.50 -17.00 -6.71
N PHE A 36 11.13 -17.57 -7.85
CA PHE A 36 12.06 -18.09 -8.84
C PHE A 36 12.68 -17.00 -9.74
N GLY A 37 12.38 -15.72 -9.51
CA GLY A 37 12.92 -14.61 -10.30
C GLY A 37 12.38 -14.53 -11.74
N PHE A 38 11.28 -15.24 -12.04
CA PHE A 38 10.67 -15.25 -13.38
C PHE A 38 10.04 -13.89 -13.73
N PHE A 39 9.50 -13.17 -12.74
CA PHE A 39 8.99 -11.82 -12.93
C PHE A 39 10.07 -10.77 -12.65
N ILE A 40 10.10 -9.72 -13.49
CA ILE A 40 11.04 -8.60 -13.36
C ILE A 40 10.74 -7.82 -12.07
N THR A 41 11.69 -7.85 -11.14
CA THR A 41 11.74 -6.98 -9.97
C THR A 41 12.75 -5.86 -10.23
N ARG A 42 12.36 -4.62 -9.99
CA ARG A 42 13.19 -3.44 -10.24
C ARG A 42 13.77 -2.89 -8.93
N LYS A 43 15.04 -2.53 -8.94
CA LYS A 43 15.73 -1.90 -7.81
C LYS A 43 15.76 -0.39 -7.96
N ALA A 44 15.38 0.33 -6.91
CA ALA A 44 15.54 1.78 -6.83
C ALA A 44 16.93 2.14 -6.25
N PRO A 45 17.48 3.32 -6.56
CA PRO A 45 18.76 3.77 -5.99
C PRO A 45 18.65 4.16 -4.51
N SER A 46 17.45 4.47 -4.01
CA SER A 46 17.16 4.80 -2.61
C SER A 46 16.66 3.59 -1.84
N ARG A 47 16.75 3.64 -0.51
CA ARG A 47 16.23 2.58 0.36
C ARG A 47 14.71 2.54 0.30
N ILE A 48 14.13 1.35 0.12
CA ILE A 48 12.70 1.15 0.01
C ILE A 48 12.19 0.40 1.25
N ILE A 49 11.33 1.06 2.02
CA ILE A 49 10.61 0.45 3.15
C ILE A 49 9.15 0.29 2.76
N SER A 50 8.63 -0.93 2.81
CA SER A 50 7.23 -1.22 2.53
C SER A 50 6.46 -1.38 3.82
N VAL A 51 5.30 -0.71 3.90
CA VAL A 51 4.32 -0.91 4.96
C VAL A 51 3.09 -1.53 4.34
N GLY A 52 2.65 -2.67 4.85
CA GLY A 52 1.45 -3.33 4.34
C GLY A 52 0.83 -4.28 5.34
N ASN A 53 -0.17 -5.03 4.88
CA ASN A 53 -0.89 -6.00 5.70
C ASN A 53 -1.19 -7.29 4.92
N ILE A 54 -1.54 -8.33 5.67
CA ILE A 54 -1.93 -9.64 5.15
C ILE A 54 -3.46 -9.82 5.13
N THR A 55 -4.19 -9.08 5.97
CA THR A 55 -5.66 -9.18 6.09
C THR A 55 -6.37 -8.04 5.37
N ALA A 56 -7.53 -8.30 4.75
CA ALA A 56 -8.40 -7.22 4.28
C ALA A 56 -9.11 -6.58 5.49
N GLY A 57 -8.79 -5.32 5.78
CA GLY A 57 -9.35 -4.58 6.91
C GLY A 57 -8.43 -3.48 7.42
N GLY A 58 -8.94 -2.66 8.33
CA GLY A 58 -8.17 -1.61 8.99
C GLY A 58 -7.10 -2.20 9.92
N THR A 59 -5.86 -2.24 9.47
CA THR A 59 -4.71 -2.80 10.20
C THR A 59 -3.78 -1.72 10.77
N GLY A 60 -4.20 -0.45 10.72
CA GLY A 60 -3.40 0.66 11.21
C GLY A 60 -2.24 1.07 10.28
N LYS A 61 -2.28 0.69 8.98
CA LYS A 61 -1.28 1.06 7.97
C LYS A 61 -1.02 2.55 7.91
N THR A 62 -2.07 3.36 7.73
CA THR A 62 -1.94 4.81 7.60
C THR A 62 -1.28 5.44 8.84
N PRO A 63 -1.71 5.16 10.09
CA PRO A 63 -0.97 5.57 11.28
C PRO A 63 0.49 5.11 11.32
N ALA A 64 0.78 3.87 10.93
CA ALA A 64 2.14 3.33 10.95
C ALA A 64 3.05 4.02 9.92
N VAL A 65 2.55 4.28 8.71
CA VAL A 65 3.27 5.05 7.68
C VAL A 65 3.59 6.45 8.18
N ILE A 66 2.61 7.14 8.77
CA ILE A 66 2.79 8.48 9.32
C ILE A 66 3.84 8.46 10.43
N TYR A 67 3.72 7.53 11.38
CA TYR A 67 4.67 7.40 12.49
C TYR A 67 6.09 7.13 12.01
N LEU A 68 6.26 6.19 11.07
CA LEU A 68 7.55 5.85 10.50
C LEU A 68 8.17 7.04 9.74
N ALA A 69 7.35 7.75 8.97
CA ALA A 69 7.78 8.95 8.26
C ALA A 69 8.25 10.05 9.23
N GLU A 70 7.47 10.34 10.28
CA GLU A 70 7.83 11.31 11.32
C GLU A 70 9.11 10.93 12.09
N LEU A 71 9.33 9.63 12.31
CA LEU A 71 10.54 9.14 12.96
C LEU A 71 11.77 9.33 12.08
N LEU A 72 11.68 8.95 10.80
CA LEU A 72 12.81 8.94 9.88
C LEU A 72 13.16 10.31 9.31
N LYS A 73 12.18 11.21 9.14
CA LYS A 73 12.41 12.56 8.58
C LYS A 73 13.38 13.41 9.40
N LYS A 74 13.65 13.03 10.66
CA LYS A 74 14.61 13.71 11.53
C LYS A 74 16.05 13.59 11.03
N ASN A 75 16.39 12.47 10.38
CA ASN A 75 17.75 12.14 9.96
C ASN A 75 17.88 11.85 8.45
N HIS A 76 16.76 11.71 7.74
CA HIS A 76 16.71 11.28 6.35
C HIS A 76 15.76 12.13 5.51
N LYS A 77 16.04 12.23 4.21
CA LYS A 77 15.15 12.83 3.22
C LYS A 77 14.17 11.77 2.75
N ILE A 78 13.00 11.76 3.36
CA ILE A 78 12.01 10.73 3.08
C ILE A 78 10.98 11.18 2.04
N ALA A 79 10.36 10.23 1.36
CA ALA A 79 9.10 10.46 0.65
C ALA A 79 8.18 9.25 0.80
N VAL A 80 6.87 9.49 0.78
CA VAL A 80 5.86 8.43 0.79
C VAL A 80 5.34 8.22 -0.62
N VAL A 81 5.29 6.97 -1.06
CA VAL A 81 4.67 6.58 -2.34
C VAL A 81 3.50 5.66 -2.06
N SER A 82 2.30 6.08 -2.46
CA SER A 82 1.08 5.28 -2.35
C SER A 82 0.52 4.95 -3.74
N ARG A 83 -0.43 4.02 -3.79
CA ARG A 83 -1.10 3.63 -5.04
C ARG A 83 -2.06 4.70 -5.55
N GLY A 84 -2.74 5.41 -4.62
CA GLY A 84 -3.85 6.31 -4.94
C GLY A 84 -5.09 5.58 -5.42
N TYR A 85 -5.61 4.65 -4.60
CA TYR A 85 -6.82 3.90 -4.93
C TYR A 85 -8.04 4.84 -5.08
N GLY A 86 -8.88 4.59 -6.10
CA GLY A 86 -10.12 5.35 -6.32
C GLY A 86 -9.96 6.79 -6.85
N ARG A 87 -8.73 7.24 -7.13
CA ARG A 87 -8.50 8.58 -7.68
C ARG A 87 -8.91 8.70 -9.15
N LYS A 88 -9.28 9.91 -9.57
CA LYS A 88 -9.64 10.25 -10.96
C LYS A 88 -8.41 10.42 -11.88
N THR A 89 -7.27 10.80 -11.33
CA THR A 89 -6.06 11.06 -12.10
C THR A 89 -5.29 9.79 -12.43
N ALA A 90 -4.47 9.85 -13.48
CA ALA A 90 -3.59 8.76 -13.89
C ALA A 90 -2.12 9.20 -13.84
N GLY A 91 -1.21 8.23 -13.93
CA GLY A 91 0.23 8.48 -13.93
C GLY A 91 0.77 8.91 -12.57
N THR A 92 1.95 9.50 -12.57
CA THR A 92 2.59 10.00 -11.34
C THR A 92 1.99 11.34 -10.97
N GLN A 93 1.42 11.46 -9.77
CA GLN A 93 0.90 12.73 -9.26
C GLN A 93 1.53 13.04 -7.90
N LEU A 94 1.87 14.31 -7.71
CA LEU A 94 2.34 14.82 -6.43
C LEU A 94 1.13 15.23 -5.59
N VAL A 95 0.95 14.60 -4.44
CA VAL A 95 -0.12 14.92 -3.49
C VAL A 95 0.26 16.18 -2.70
N THR A 96 1.50 16.20 -2.20
CA THR A 96 2.11 17.33 -1.52
C THR A 96 3.63 17.23 -1.64
N ASP A 97 4.31 18.38 -1.68
CA ASP A 97 5.76 18.50 -1.55
C ASP A 97 6.22 18.53 -0.08
N GLY A 98 5.29 18.41 0.87
CA GLY A 98 5.52 18.56 2.31
C GLY A 98 5.28 19.99 2.83
N SER A 99 5.06 20.97 1.96
CA SER A 99 4.77 22.36 2.35
C SER A 99 3.31 22.72 2.11
N ILE A 100 2.75 22.29 0.97
CA ILE A 100 1.39 22.63 0.57
C ILE A 100 0.47 21.43 0.83
N PRO A 101 -0.58 21.57 1.65
CA PRO A 101 -1.51 20.46 1.90
C PRO A 101 -2.28 20.10 0.62
N PRO A 102 -2.64 18.82 0.42
CA PRO A 102 -3.44 18.41 -0.72
C PRO A 102 -4.83 19.07 -0.71
N ASN A 103 -5.30 19.45 -1.91
CA ASN A 103 -6.51 20.24 -2.10
C ASN A 103 -7.79 19.40 -2.35
N ASP A 104 -7.69 18.26 -3.04
CA ASP A 104 -8.84 17.39 -3.35
C ASP A 104 -8.46 15.91 -3.33
N TRP A 105 -9.10 15.15 -2.46
CA TRP A 105 -8.92 13.70 -2.35
C TRP A 105 -9.30 12.98 -3.64
N ARG A 106 -10.22 13.51 -4.45
CA ARG A 106 -10.62 12.86 -5.72
C ARG A 106 -9.47 12.76 -6.71
N ASN A 107 -8.47 13.62 -6.59
CA ASN A 107 -7.31 13.62 -7.46
C ASN A 107 -6.23 12.63 -7.01
N TYR A 108 -6.17 12.28 -5.73
CA TYR A 108 -5.06 11.50 -5.16
C TYR A 108 -5.48 10.19 -4.50
N GLY A 109 -6.74 10.08 -4.09
CA GLY A 109 -7.29 9.03 -3.23
C GLY A 109 -7.39 9.51 -1.78
N ASP A 110 -8.29 8.89 -1.01
CA ASP A 110 -8.54 9.26 0.39
C ASP A 110 -7.31 9.03 1.28
N GLU A 111 -6.69 7.84 1.20
CA GLU A 111 -5.55 7.49 2.05
C GLU A 111 -4.32 8.37 1.79
N PRO A 112 -3.87 8.60 0.54
CA PRO A 112 -2.71 9.48 0.29
C PRO A 112 -2.98 10.92 0.68
N THR A 113 -4.20 11.42 0.48
CA THR A 113 -4.59 12.75 0.94
C THR A 113 -4.54 12.84 2.46
N GLN A 114 -5.04 11.83 3.18
CA GLN A 114 -4.95 11.79 4.64
C GLN A 114 -3.49 11.76 5.13
N ILE A 115 -2.61 11.01 4.45
CA ILE A 115 -1.18 11.00 4.76
C ILE A 115 -0.57 12.39 4.51
N GLY A 116 -0.83 13.00 3.35
CA GLY A 116 -0.32 14.32 3.00
C GLY A 116 -0.84 15.47 3.86
N LEU A 117 -2.04 15.34 4.43
CA LEU A 117 -2.57 16.32 5.40
C LEU A 117 -1.90 16.22 6.78
N LYS A 118 -1.40 15.03 7.15
CA LYS A 118 -0.82 14.78 8.47
C LYS A 118 0.70 14.90 8.50
N LEU A 119 1.36 14.68 7.37
CA LEU A 119 2.81 14.76 7.26
C LEU A 119 3.25 16.16 6.81
N ASN A 120 3.91 16.87 7.72
CA ASN A 120 4.57 18.14 7.40
C ASN A 120 6.04 17.90 7.03
N GLY A 121 6.48 18.50 5.93
CA GLY A 121 7.85 18.42 5.41
C GLY A 121 8.20 17.11 4.72
N VAL A 122 7.21 16.27 4.40
CA VAL A 122 7.42 14.98 3.71
C VAL A 122 6.63 14.95 2.41
N PRO A 123 7.29 14.80 1.25
CA PRO A 123 6.61 14.62 -0.02
C PRO A 123 5.77 13.34 -0.04
N VAL A 124 4.57 13.44 -0.61
CA VAL A 124 3.68 12.30 -0.84
C VAL A 124 3.35 12.21 -2.32
N VAL A 125 3.60 11.05 -2.92
CA VAL A 125 3.44 10.79 -4.35
C VAL A 125 2.49 9.62 -4.54
N VAL A 126 1.65 9.69 -5.56
CA VAL A 126 0.73 8.60 -5.93
C VAL A 126 1.00 8.09 -7.33
N ASP A 127 1.20 6.79 -7.44
CA ASP A 127 1.37 6.09 -8.72
C ASP A 127 0.96 4.62 -8.63
N SER A 128 0.25 4.12 -9.64
CA SER A 128 -0.05 2.70 -9.76
C SER A 128 1.21 1.85 -9.97
N ASN A 129 2.24 2.42 -10.60
CA ASN A 129 3.58 1.85 -10.70
C ASN A 129 4.48 2.48 -9.62
N ARG A 130 4.74 1.73 -8.54
CA ARG A 130 5.50 2.23 -7.38
C ARG A 130 6.94 2.54 -7.73
N TYR A 131 7.54 1.80 -8.68
CA TYR A 131 8.90 2.09 -9.14
C TYR A 131 8.96 3.47 -9.82
N ARG A 132 7.99 3.79 -10.69
CA ARG A 132 7.92 5.12 -11.33
C ARG A 132 7.68 6.23 -10.30
N GLY A 133 6.77 6.01 -9.35
CA GLY A 133 6.51 6.96 -8.25
C GLY A 133 7.75 7.19 -7.38
N ALA A 134 8.48 6.12 -7.05
CA ALA A 134 9.73 6.19 -6.29
C ALA A 134 10.80 6.97 -7.07
N LEU A 135 11.04 6.65 -8.35
CA LEU A 135 12.00 7.39 -9.17
C LEU A 135 11.67 8.89 -9.28
N TYR A 136 10.37 9.23 -9.40
CA TYR A 136 9.94 10.63 -9.38
C TYR A 136 10.30 11.32 -8.06
N ALA A 137 9.99 10.67 -6.92
CA ALA A 137 10.28 11.22 -5.60
C ALA A 137 11.79 11.41 -5.40
N ILE A 138 12.60 10.41 -5.77
CA ILE A 138 14.06 10.45 -5.69
C ILE A 138 14.60 11.59 -6.54
N LYS A 139 14.19 11.70 -7.81
CA LYS A 139 14.69 12.73 -8.72
C LYS A 139 14.28 14.15 -8.28
N LYS A 140 13.07 14.32 -7.79
CA LYS A 140 12.52 15.64 -7.47
C LYS A 140 12.92 16.16 -6.09
N PHE A 141 12.96 15.27 -5.09
CA PHE A 141 13.17 15.64 -3.69
C PHE A 141 14.48 15.14 -3.10
N ASN A 142 15.29 14.42 -3.90
CA ASN A 142 16.53 13.79 -3.47
C ASN A 142 16.32 12.89 -2.24
N SER A 143 15.20 12.14 -2.25
CA SER A 143 14.83 11.26 -1.15
C SER A 143 15.75 10.04 -1.08
N ASP A 144 16.40 9.81 0.07
CA ASP A 144 17.26 8.67 0.34
C ASP A 144 16.49 7.45 0.87
N ILE A 145 15.30 7.68 1.45
CA ILE A 145 14.35 6.63 1.86
C ILE A 145 12.98 6.87 1.24
N ILE A 146 12.40 5.82 0.65
CA ILE A 146 11.02 5.80 0.17
C ILE A 146 10.21 4.85 1.03
N ILE A 147 9.12 5.35 1.61
CA ILE A 147 8.13 4.55 2.32
C ILE A 147 7.00 4.24 1.35
N LEU A 148 6.76 2.96 1.09
CA LEU A 148 5.64 2.49 0.28
C LEU A 148 4.44 2.19 1.15
N ASP A 149 3.34 2.88 0.88
CA ASP A 149 2.05 2.63 1.51
C ASP A 149 1.30 1.52 0.77
N ASP A 150 0.84 0.52 1.53
CA ASP A 150 0.14 -0.68 1.08
C ASP A 150 0.84 -1.47 -0.04
N ALA A 151 2.12 -1.74 0.16
CA ALA A 151 2.99 -2.34 -0.86
C ALA A 151 3.44 -3.77 -0.59
N PHE A 152 2.94 -4.43 0.46
CA PHE A 152 3.35 -5.81 0.78
C PHE A 152 3.11 -6.79 -0.38
N GLN A 153 2.01 -6.61 -1.13
CA GLN A 153 1.71 -7.43 -2.32
C GLN A 153 2.45 -6.96 -3.58
N HIS A 154 3.08 -5.78 -3.56
CA HIS A 154 3.73 -5.18 -4.72
C HIS A 154 5.19 -5.62 -4.86
N ARG A 155 5.40 -6.82 -5.41
CA ARG A 155 6.73 -7.46 -5.55
C ARG A 155 7.55 -7.00 -6.77
N ALA A 156 6.97 -6.12 -7.60
CA ALA A 156 7.65 -5.60 -8.79
C ALA A 156 8.73 -4.55 -8.48
N LEU A 157 8.73 -3.99 -7.27
CA LEU A 157 9.76 -3.11 -6.73
C LEU A 157 10.49 -3.87 -5.61
N GLU A 158 11.82 -3.90 -5.68
CA GLU A 158 12.67 -4.44 -4.61
C GLU A 158 12.52 -3.58 -3.35
N ARG A 159 12.46 -4.25 -2.19
CA ARG A 159 12.22 -3.63 -0.89
C ARG A 159 13.35 -4.06 0.03
N ASP A 160 14.01 -3.09 0.67
CA ASP A 160 15.06 -3.37 1.65
C ASP A 160 14.46 -3.85 2.98
N LEU A 161 13.24 -3.39 3.29
CA LEU A 161 12.52 -3.76 4.51
C LEU A 161 11.02 -3.87 4.24
N ASP A 162 10.40 -4.96 4.68
CA ASP A 162 8.94 -5.15 4.68
C ASP A 162 8.41 -5.14 6.12
N LEU A 163 7.63 -4.11 6.46
CA LEU A 163 6.89 -3.98 7.71
C LEU A 163 5.45 -4.45 7.49
N VAL A 164 5.11 -5.58 8.09
CA VAL A 164 3.80 -6.22 7.91
C VAL A 164 2.97 -6.09 9.17
N LEU A 165 1.86 -5.36 9.07
CA LEU A 165 0.95 -5.11 10.16
C LEU A 165 -0.08 -6.24 10.31
N LEU A 166 -0.23 -6.70 11.54
CA LEU A 166 -1.23 -7.68 11.95
C LEU A 166 -2.19 -7.00 12.93
N ASN A 167 -3.49 -7.15 12.69
CA ASN A 167 -4.50 -6.65 13.63
C ASN A 167 -4.66 -7.64 14.79
N SER A 168 -4.28 -7.25 16.00
CA SER A 168 -4.37 -8.09 17.20
C SER A 168 -5.81 -8.47 17.58
N GLN A 169 -6.80 -7.69 17.14
CA GLN A 169 -8.22 -7.93 17.42
C GLN A 169 -8.89 -8.76 16.33
N ALA A 170 -8.20 -9.07 15.23
CA ALA A 170 -8.78 -9.86 14.16
C ALA A 170 -8.94 -11.33 14.60
N PRO A 171 -10.16 -11.90 14.54
CA PRO A 171 -10.35 -13.32 14.86
C PRO A 171 -9.56 -14.18 13.88
N SER A 172 -9.16 -15.39 14.30
CA SER A 172 -8.38 -16.33 13.46
C SER A 172 -9.00 -16.58 12.08
N LYS A 173 -10.34 -16.49 11.97
CA LYS A 173 -11.10 -16.60 10.70
C LYS A 173 -10.77 -15.50 9.69
N SER A 174 -10.32 -14.32 10.11
CA SER A 174 -9.93 -13.20 9.26
C SER A 174 -8.59 -13.40 8.53
N TYR A 175 -7.84 -14.45 8.90
CA TYR A 175 -6.57 -14.82 8.27
C TYR A 175 -6.72 -15.90 7.18
N LYS A 176 -7.96 -16.21 6.79
CA LYS A 176 -8.22 -17.09 5.64
C LYS A 176 -8.13 -16.29 4.32
N LEU A 177 -7.66 -16.92 3.26
CA LEU A 177 -7.56 -16.33 1.93
C LEU A 177 -8.93 -16.00 1.35
N ILE A 178 -9.14 -14.76 0.91
CA ILE A 178 -10.37 -14.34 0.22
C ILE A 178 -10.49 -15.10 -1.11
N PRO A 179 -11.71 -15.45 -1.58
CA PRO A 179 -13.02 -15.33 -0.93
C PRO A 179 -13.31 -16.55 -0.03
N ASN A 180 -13.90 -16.34 1.16
CA ASN A 180 -14.43 -17.42 2.03
C ASN A 180 -15.87 -17.14 2.43
#